data_AF-A0A3Q9JLP4-F1
#
_entry.id   AF-A0A3Q9JLP4-F1
#
_cell.length_a   1.000
_cell.length_b   1.000
_cell.length_c   1.000
_cell.angle_alpha   90.00
_cell.angle_beta   90.00
_cell.angle_gamma   90.00
#
_symmetry.space_group_name_H-M   'P 1'
#
loop_
_entity.id
_entity.type
_entity.pdbx_description
1 polymer ?
#
loop_
_entity_poly.entity_id
_entity_poly.type
_entity_poly.pdbx_seq_one_letter_code
_entity_poly.pdbx_strand_id
1 'polypeptide(L)'
;MKKILLGLMIGATSISAMAAELVTECQDYYKEADTMLPQALEAAKSQGMDEAVVKKQYEDSKAQLAALTPEQQKSACTQAKAALVEVKKMQAAQQAAPATEKK
;
A
#
# COMPACT_ATOMS: atom_id res chain seq x y z
N MET A 1 -20.20 2.02 47.23
CA MET A 1 -19.27 3.06 46.74
C MET A 1 -19.66 3.43 45.32
N LYS A 2 -20.03 4.69 45.09
CA LYS A 2 -20.32 5.26 43.75
C LYS A 2 -18.98 5.68 43.13
N LYS A 3 -18.57 5.05 42.03
CA LYS A 3 -17.40 5.49 41.24
C LYS A 3 -17.71 5.31 39.74
N ILE A 4 -18.21 6.40 39.16
CA ILE A 4 -17.74 7.03 37.91
C ILE A 4 -17.23 6.07 36.81
N LEU A 5 -18.06 5.88 35.79
CA LEU A 5 -17.66 5.70 34.39
C LEU A 5 -18.61 6.60 33.59
N LEU A 6 -18.49 7.92 33.69
CA LEU A 6 -17.70 8.75 32.77
C LEU A 6 -17.86 8.28 31.32
N GLY A 7 -18.77 8.97 30.64
CA GLY A 7 -19.16 8.69 29.27
C GLY A 7 -17.99 8.79 28.32
N LEU A 8 -17.94 7.82 27.41
CA LEU A 8 -17.25 7.92 26.14
C LEU A 8 -18.34 7.95 25.07
N MET A 9 -19.11 9.04 25.03
CA MET A 9 -19.75 9.47 23.79
C MET A 9 -18.62 9.83 22.83
N ILE A 10 -18.11 8.83 22.10
CA ILE A 10 -17.38 9.12 20.87
C ILE A 10 -18.45 9.66 19.94
N GLY A 11 -18.48 10.99 19.82
CA GLY A 11 -19.30 11.67 18.84
C GLY A 11 -19.06 11.02 17.50
N ALA A 12 -20.13 10.51 16.91
CA ALA A 12 -20.19 10.24 15.49
C ALA A 12 -20.07 11.60 14.79
N THR A 13 -18.84 12.07 14.59
CA THR A 13 -18.60 13.03 13.53
C THR A 13 -18.84 12.27 12.24
N SER A 14 -20.04 12.50 11.71
CA SER A 14 -20.38 12.30 10.31
C SER A 14 -19.33 13.01 9.46
N ILE A 15 -18.22 12.33 9.18
CA ILE A 15 -17.33 12.71 8.10
C ILE A 15 -18.11 12.31 6.85
N SER A 16 -18.87 13.26 6.32
CA SER A 16 -19.31 13.26 4.93
C SER A 16 -18.14 12.76 4.10
N ALA A 17 -18.39 11.73 3.29
CA ALA A 17 -17.43 11.11 2.40
C ALA A 17 -16.89 12.12 1.37
N MET A 18 -16.00 12.99 1.80
CA MET A 18 -14.92 13.47 0.97
C MET A 18 -13.98 12.28 0.95
N ALA A 19 -13.98 11.51 -0.14
CA ALA A 19 -12.83 10.68 -0.43
C ALA A 19 -11.64 11.64 -0.39
N ALA A 20 -10.86 11.60 0.70
CA ALA A 20 -9.69 12.44 0.85
C ALA A 20 -8.78 12.06 -0.32
N GLU A 21 -8.77 12.92 -1.33
CA GLU A 21 -8.01 12.68 -2.54
C GLU A 21 -6.55 12.55 -2.11
N LEU A 22 -5.94 11.42 -2.45
CA LEU A 22 -4.55 11.14 -2.11
C LEU A 22 -3.67 12.28 -2.62
N VAL A 23 -2.69 12.72 -1.84
CA VAL A 23 -1.70 13.71 -2.33
C VAL A 23 -0.96 13.18 -3.55
N THR A 24 -0.47 14.08 -4.41
CA THR A 24 0.16 13.75 -5.69
C THR A 24 1.26 12.69 -5.55
N GLU A 25 2.07 12.73 -4.48
CA GLU A 25 3.13 11.76 -4.24
C GLU A 25 2.58 10.32 -4.06
N CYS A 26 1.42 10.18 -3.43
CA CYS A 26 0.74 8.89 -3.29
C CYS A 26 0.08 8.45 -4.60
N GLN A 27 -0.51 9.39 -5.36
CA GLN A 27 -1.07 9.08 -6.68
C GLN A 27 0.01 8.54 -7.61
N ASP A 28 1.19 9.18 -7.64
CA ASP A 28 2.34 8.72 -8.43
C ASP A 28 2.84 7.35 -7.99
N TYR A 29 2.95 7.12 -6.67
CA TYR A 29 3.35 5.83 -6.12
C TYR A 29 2.39 4.72 -6.56
N TYR A 30 1.08 4.91 -6.38
CA TYR A 30 0.09 3.90 -6.74
C TYR A 30 -0.02 3.70 -8.24
N LYS A 31 0.16 4.75 -9.04
CA LYS A 31 0.25 4.61 -10.50
C LYS A 31 1.40 3.70 -10.92
N GLU A 32 2.56 3.82 -10.27
CA GLU A 32 3.67 2.89 -10.51
C GLU A 32 3.37 1.48 -9.97
N ALA A 33 2.80 1.36 -8.77
CA ALA A 33 2.47 0.08 -8.17
C ALA A 33 1.39 -0.68 -8.97
N ASP A 34 0.42 0.03 -9.57
CA ASP A 34 -0.61 -0.53 -10.44
C ASP A 34 0.00 -1.22 -11.67
N THR A 35 1.14 -0.72 -12.19
CA THR A 35 1.85 -1.39 -13.29
C THR A 35 2.50 -2.71 -12.89
N MET A 36 2.80 -2.88 -11.59
CA MET A 36 3.43 -4.07 -11.03
C MET A 36 2.41 -5.07 -10.47
N LEU A 37 1.19 -4.62 -10.17
CA LEU A 37 0.13 -5.45 -9.61
C LEU A 37 -0.15 -6.72 -10.43
N PRO A 38 -0.21 -6.70 -11.78
CA PRO A 38 -0.41 -7.93 -12.56
C PRO A 38 0.68 -8.97 -12.31
N GLN A 39 1.95 -8.56 -12.27
CA GLN A 39 3.08 -9.45 -12.00
C GLN A 39 3.01 -10.01 -10.58
N ALA A 40 2.62 -9.18 -9.61
CA ALA A 40 2.42 -9.62 -8.23
C ALA A 40 1.30 -10.65 -8.11
N LEU A 41 0.20 -10.47 -8.85
CA LEU A 41 -0.92 -11.43 -8.89
C LEU A 41 -0.52 -12.75 -9.55
N GLU A 42 0.22 -12.71 -10.65
CA GLU A 42 0.74 -13.93 -11.28
C GLU A 42 1.72 -14.69 -10.37
N ALA A 43 2.61 -13.97 -9.68
CA ALA A 43 3.51 -14.55 -8.70
C ALA A 43 2.75 -15.16 -7.52
N ALA A 44 1.71 -14.48 -7.03
CA ALA A 44 0.86 -14.96 -5.95
C ALA A 44 0.10 -16.23 -6.34
N LYS A 45 -0.49 -16.24 -7.54
CA LYS A 45 -1.16 -17.40 -8.12
C LYS A 45 -0.23 -18.60 -8.25
N SER A 46 1.01 -18.37 -8.70
CA SER A 46 2.03 -19.42 -8.82
C SER A 46 2.42 -20.03 -7.47
N GLN A 47 2.21 -19.29 -6.38
CA GLN A 47 2.42 -19.74 -5.00
C GLN A 47 1.14 -20.29 -4.33
N GLY A 48 0.04 -20.41 -5.07
CA GLY A 48 -1.24 -20.91 -4.55
C GLY A 48 -2.01 -19.90 -3.69
N MET A 49 -1.65 -18.61 -3.74
CA MET A 49 -2.39 -17.54 -3.07
C MET A 49 -3.58 -17.07 -3.91
N ASP A 50 -4.65 -16.66 -3.23
CA ASP A 50 -5.84 -16.11 -3.87
C ASP A 50 -5.59 -14.67 -4.35
N GLU A 51 -5.74 -14.45 -5.66
CA GLU A 51 -5.62 -13.14 -6.30
C GLU A 51 -6.56 -12.09 -5.69
N ALA A 52 -7.75 -12.50 -5.24
CA ALA A 52 -8.71 -11.61 -4.60
C ALA A 52 -8.18 -11.08 -3.25
N VAL A 53 -7.44 -11.90 -2.50
CA VAL A 53 -6.81 -11.49 -1.24
C VAL A 53 -5.73 -10.44 -1.50
N VAL A 54 -4.90 -10.64 -2.52
CA VAL A 54 -3.83 -9.69 -2.90
C VAL A 54 -4.42 -8.36 -3.37
N LYS A 55 -5.42 -8.39 -4.25
CA LYS A 55 -6.14 -7.18 -4.67
C LYS A 55 -6.78 -6.46 -3.50
N LYS A 56 -7.42 -7.20 -2.59
CA LYS A 56 -8.04 -6.62 -1.40
C LYS A 56 -7.00 -5.94 -0.51
N GLN A 57 -5.87 -6.58 -0.23
CA GLN A 57 -4.80 -5.97 0.57
C GLN A 57 -4.27 -4.68 -0.07
N TYR A 58 -4.17 -4.67 -1.41
CA TYR A 58 -3.74 -3.49 -2.15
C TYR A 58 -4.74 -2.33 -2.05
N GLU A 59 -6.04 -2.60 -2.19
CA GLU A 59 -7.10 -1.60 -2.03
C GLU A 59 -7.25 -1.13 -0.57
N ASP A 60 -7.14 -2.05 0.39
CA ASP A 60 -7.14 -1.71 1.83
C ASP A 60 -5.97 -0.77 2.16
N SER A 61 -4.80 -0.98 1.56
CA SER A 61 -3.63 -0.10 1.69
C SER A 61 -3.93 1.32 1.21
N LYS A 62 -4.59 1.48 0.04
CA LYS A 62 -5.03 2.78 -0.47
C LYS A 62 -5.99 3.46 0.50
N ALA A 63 -6.96 2.71 1.02
CA ALA A 63 -7.93 3.22 1.97
C ALA A 63 -7.28 3.67 3.30
N GLN A 64 -6.31 2.91 3.80
CA GLN A 64 -5.56 3.27 5.00
C GLN A 64 -4.75 4.56 4.81
N LEU A 65 -4.13 4.74 3.64
CA LEU A 65 -3.41 5.97 3.32
C LEU A 65 -4.34 7.17 3.16
N ALA A 66 -5.49 6.99 2.52
CA ALA A 66 -6.49 8.04 2.38
C ALA A 66 -7.06 8.50 3.74
N ALA A 67 -7.02 7.65 4.77
CA ALA A 67 -7.44 8.00 6.12
C ALA A 67 -6.41 8.85 6.91
N LEU A 68 -5.18 9.01 6.39
CA LEU A 68 -4.13 9.81 7.01
C LEU A 68 -4.19 11.29 6.62
N THR A 69 -3.51 12.16 7.37
CA THR A 69 -3.37 13.57 6.99
C THR A 69 -2.50 13.72 5.73
N PRO A 70 -2.64 14.82 4.95
CA PRO A 70 -1.84 15.02 3.74
C PRO A 70 -0.32 14.95 3.98
N GLU A 71 0.14 15.44 5.13
CA GLU A 71 1.58 15.42 5.49
C GLU A 71 2.07 14.00 5.78
N GLN A 72 1.24 13.18 6.45
CA GLN A 72 1.51 11.77 6.69
C GLN A 72 1.47 10.96 5.39
N GLN A 73 0.49 11.22 4.52
CA GLN A 73 0.40 10.62 3.20
C GLN A 73 1.67 10.88 2.39
N LYS A 74 2.09 12.16 2.31
CA LYS A 74 3.30 12.56 1.59
C LYS A 74 4.54 11.83 2.10
N SER A 75 4.75 11.79 3.42
CA SER A 75 5.90 11.12 4.03
C SER A 75 5.90 9.61 3.74
N ALA A 76 4.75 8.95 3.93
CA ALA A 76 4.60 7.52 3.70
C ALA A 76 4.83 7.14 2.22
N CYS A 77 4.21 7.86 1.29
CA CYS A 77 4.31 7.56 -0.14
C CYS A 77 5.67 7.93 -0.73
N THR A 78 6.35 8.96 -0.20
CA THR A 78 7.74 9.27 -0.58
C THR A 78 8.67 8.10 -0.22
N GLN A 79 8.54 7.56 1.00
CA GLN A 79 9.33 6.41 1.44
C GLN A 79 8.99 5.15 0.65
N ALA A 80 7.70 4.88 0.43
CA ALA A 80 7.24 3.73 -0.34
C ALA A 80 7.74 3.78 -1.79
N LYS A 81 7.74 4.97 -2.42
CA LYS A 81 8.27 5.16 -3.77
C LYS A 81 9.78 4.91 -3.82
N ALA A 82 10.54 5.40 -2.85
CA ALA A 82 11.98 5.14 -2.77
C ALA A 82 12.28 3.64 -2.63
N ALA A 83 11.53 2.92 -1.78
CA ALA A 83 11.65 1.48 -1.64
C ALA A 83 11.29 0.74 -2.94
N LEU A 84 10.25 1.18 -3.64
CA LEU A 84 9.81 0.59 -4.91
C LEU A 84 10.87 0.75 -6.01
N VAL A 85 11.52 1.92 -6.08
CA VAL A 85 12.67 2.15 -6.97
C VAL A 85 13.82 1.19 -6.66
N GLU A 86 14.13 0.99 -5.38
CA GLU A 86 15.21 0.10 -4.97
C GLU A 86 14.90 -1.38 -5.29
N VAL A 87 13.65 -1.83 -5.06
CA VAL A 87 13.20 -3.16 -5.47
C VAL A 87 13.31 -3.34 -6.99
N LYS A 88 12.89 -2.34 -7.79
CA LYS A 88 13.04 -2.38 -9.25
C LYS A 88 14.51 -2.50 -9.66
N LYS A 89 15.42 -1.75 -9.03
CA LYS A 89 16.87 -1.84 -9.30
C LYS A 89 17.41 -3.23 -8.95
N MET A 90 17.01 -3.79 -7.81
CA MET A 90 17.41 -5.14 -7.40
C MET A 90 16.86 -6.22 -8.32
N GLN A 91 15.62 -6.07 -8.81
CA GLN A 91 15.04 -7.00 -9.78
C GLN A 91 15.74 -6.92 -11.14
N ALA A 92 16.05 -5.71 -11.61
CA ALA A 92 16.83 -5.51 -12.83
C ALA A 92 18.25 -6.10 -12.71
N ALA A 93 18.90 -5.95 -11.54
CA ALA A 93 20.19 -6.55 -11.26
C ALA A 93 20.14 -8.08 -11.20
N GLN A 94 19.07 -8.67 -10.66
CA GLN A 94 18.85 -10.12 -10.65
C GLN A 94 18.54 -10.70 -12.03
N GLN A 95 17.86 -9.93 -12.90
CA GLN A 95 17.60 -10.31 -14.29
C GLN A 95 18.83 -10.15 -15.19
N ALA A 96 19.82 -9.35 -14.79
CA ALA A 96 21.08 -9.16 -15.50
C ALA A 96 22.19 -10.15 -15.05
N ALA A 97 21.98 -10.92 -13.98
CA ALA A 97 22.89 -11.99 -13.61
C ALA A 97 22.60 -13.23 -14.49
N PRO A 98 23.54 -13.66 -15.36
CA PRO A 98 23.35 -14.86 -16.14
C PRO A 98 23.24 -16.07 -15.20
N ALA A 99 22.36 -17.01 -15.57
CA ALA A 99 22.28 -18.32 -14.97
C ALA A 99 23.63 -19.05 -15.08
N THR A 100 24.51 -18.88 -14.09
CA THR A 100 25.76 -19.64 -13.95
C THR A 100 25.71 -20.51 -12.70
N GLU A 101 24.65 -21.31 -12.53
CA GLU A 101 24.67 -22.46 -11.61
C GLU A 101 23.85 -23.62 -12.19
N LYS A 102 24.25 -24.11 -13.36
CA LYS A 102 24.09 -25.51 -13.75
C LYS A 102 25.27 -25.91 -14.63
N LYS A 103 26.35 -26.40 -14.02
CA LYS A 103 26.94 -27.74 -14.24
C LYS A 103 28.29 -27.86 -13.55
#